data_AF-A0A6I5HNZ8-F1
#
_entry.id   AF-A0A6I5HNZ8-F1
#
_cell.length_a   1.000
_cell.length_b   1.000
_cell.length_c   1.000
_cell.angle_alpha   90.00
_cell.angle_beta   90.00
_cell.angle_gamma   90.00
#
_symmetry.space_group_name_H-M   'P 1'
#
loop_
_entity.id
_entity.type
_entity.pdbx_description
1 polymer ?
#
loop_
_entity_poly.entity_id
_entity_poly.type
_entity_poly.pdbx_seq_one_letter_code
_entity_poly.pdbx_strand_id
1 'polypeptide(L)'
;MPPTASDGGLTGSSRVTVYVIFGVVFGYATHHLDERRLGDVAVVGPLTPGVEWGRLWQMARHCERPTAGETELAQWVLTQATRAFVCGSDRIAHFQERRWKLEPVGKCVRFNSTYANRDQLWTGNMTIDGLAPDLISERHTLYPA
;
A
#
# COMPACT_ATOMS: atom_id res chain seq x y z
N MET A 1 18.98 17.75 1.00
CA MET A 1 19.24 16.64 0.06
C MET A 1 18.01 15.75 0.14
N PRO A 2 17.26 15.54 -0.95
CA PRO A 2 16.15 14.58 -0.90
C PRO A 2 16.74 13.19 -0.65
N PRO A 3 16.06 12.29 0.08
CA PRO A 3 16.53 10.92 0.18
C PRO A 3 16.52 10.30 -1.22
N THR A 4 17.70 10.02 -1.73
CA THR A 4 17.89 9.00 -2.75
C THR A 4 17.31 7.71 -2.19
N ALA A 5 16.46 7.04 -2.96
CA ALA A 5 16.11 5.66 -2.70
C ALA A 5 17.42 4.88 -2.60
N SER A 6 17.87 4.59 -1.38
CA SER A 6 18.98 3.69 -1.18
C SER A 6 18.55 2.33 -1.72
N ASP A 7 19.46 1.61 -2.37
CA ASP A 7 19.24 0.26 -2.91
C ASP A 7 18.78 -0.79 -1.87
N GLY A 8 18.64 -0.41 -0.60
CA GLY A 8 17.95 -1.17 0.44
C GLY A 8 16.57 -0.57 0.67
N GLY A 9 15.50 -1.36 0.46
CA GLY A 9 14.11 -0.90 0.52
C GLY A 9 13.70 -0.10 1.78
N LEU A 10 12.50 0.48 1.76
CA LEU A 10 12.03 1.33 2.85
C LEU A 10 11.78 0.57 4.14
N THR A 11 12.07 1.20 5.27
CA THR A 11 11.63 0.75 6.59
C THR A 11 11.04 1.91 7.37
N GLY A 12 10.02 1.65 8.18
CA GLY A 12 9.43 2.66 9.04
C GLY A 12 8.70 2.07 10.22
N SER A 13 8.30 2.93 11.15
CA SER A 13 7.34 2.63 12.21
C SER A 13 6.25 3.69 12.14
N SER A 14 5.01 3.26 11.99
CA SER A 14 3.87 4.16 11.85
C SER A 14 2.56 3.45 12.17
N ARG A 15 1.45 4.17 12.01
CA ARG A 15 0.14 3.55 11.92
C ARG A 15 0.10 2.61 10.71
N VAL A 16 -0.49 1.43 10.91
CA VAL A 16 -0.62 0.40 9.87
C VAL A 16 -2.06 -0.08 9.81
N THR A 17 -2.66 -0.02 8.63
CA THR A 17 -3.96 -0.62 8.35
C THR A 17 -3.75 -1.87 7.51
N VAL A 18 -4.37 -2.97 7.92
CA VAL A 18 -4.41 -4.21 7.17
C VAL A 18 -5.81 -4.40 6.65
N TYR A 19 -5.94 -4.72 5.36
CA TYR A 19 -7.24 -4.79 4.69
C TYR A 19 -7.21 -5.79 3.54
N VAL A 20 -8.39 -6.15 3.03
CA VAL A 20 -8.54 -7.16 1.98
C VAL A 20 -9.11 -6.52 0.72
N ILE A 21 -8.54 -6.87 -0.43
CA ILE A 21 -9.14 -6.61 -1.74
C ILE A 21 -9.13 -7.92 -2.52
N PHE A 22 -10.30 -8.35 -3.01
CA PHE A 22 -10.44 -9.55 -3.84
C PHE A 22 -9.73 -10.78 -3.26
N GLY A 23 -9.89 -10.99 -1.95
CA GLY A 23 -9.30 -12.12 -1.22
C GLY A 23 -7.82 -11.96 -0.84
N VAL A 24 -7.11 -10.99 -1.41
CA VAL A 24 -5.70 -10.70 -1.09
C VAL A 24 -5.62 -9.68 0.04
N VAL A 25 -4.75 -9.96 1.01
CA VAL A 25 -4.47 -9.09 2.15
C VAL A 25 -3.36 -8.10 1.79
N PHE A 26 -3.60 -6.83 2.07
CA PHE A 26 -2.66 -5.72 1.87
C PHE A 26 -2.42 -4.95 3.16
N GLY A 27 -1.21 -4.41 3.30
CA GLY A 27 -0.84 -3.44 4.31
C GLY A 27 -0.81 -2.04 3.73
N TYR A 28 -1.27 -1.06 4.51
CA TYR A 28 -1.15 0.36 4.24
C TYR A 28 -0.47 1.06 5.42
N ALA A 29 0.57 1.82 5.11
CA ALA A 29 1.29 2.67 6.05
C ALA A 29 1.52 4.07 5.44
N THR A 30 1.92 5.01 6.28
CA THR A 30 2.31 6.35 5.85
C THR A 30 3.75 6.63 6.26
N HIS A 31 4.50 7.24 5.35
CA HIS A 31 5.86 7.71 5.60
C HIS A 31 5.98 9.17 5.19
N HIS A 32 6.96 9.89 5.72
CA HIS A 32 7.25 11.25 5.28
C HIS A 32 8.42 11.25 4.28
N LEU A 33 8.46 12.22 3.37
CA LEU A 33 9.56 12.30 2.40
C LEU A 33 10.89 12.74 3.01
N ASP A 34 10.86 13.41 4.16
CA ASP A 34 12.07 13.87 4.84
C ASP A 34 11.91 13.92 6.38
N GLU A 35 13.02 14.16 7.06
CA GLU A 35 13.08 14.31 8.52
C GLU A 35 12.31 15.54 9.03
N ARG A 36 12.04 16.51 8.16
CA ARG A 36 11.21 17.69 8.47
C ARG A 36 9.72 17.37 8.41
N ARG A 37 9.38 16.12 8.05
CA ARG A 37 8.02 15.62 7.88
C ARG A 37 7.26 16.37 6.79
N LEU A 38 7.98 16.85 5.77
CA LEU A 38 7.38 17.55 4.65
C LEU A 38 7.04 16.55 3.54
N GLY A 39 5.76 16.51 3.20
CA GLY A 39 5.19 15.64 2.18
C GLY A 39 4.92 14.22 2.67
N ASP A 40 3.75 13.69 2.30
CA ASP A 40 3.24 12.42 2.79
C ASP A 40 3.25 11.35 1.70
N VAL A 41 3.86 10.22 2.03
CA VAL A 41 3.97 9.04 1.18
C VAL A 41 3.01 7.97 1.68
N ALA A 42 2.15 7.49 0.78
CA ALA A 42 1.43 6.24 1.00
C ALA A 42 2.35 5.06 0.68
N VAL A 43 2.42 4.09 1.58
CA VAL A 43 3.17 2.85 1.39
C VAL A 43 2.18 1.69 1.41
N VAL A 44 2.11 0.91 0.32
CA VAL A 44 1.17 -0.20 0.18
C VAL A 44 1.89 -1.46 -0.31
N GLY A 45 1.60 -2.61 0.26
CA GLY A 45 2.13 -3.87 -0.25
C GLY A 45 1.27 -5.07 0.14
N PRO A 46 1.37 -6.19 -0.61
CA PRO A 46 0.71 -7.42 -0.25
C PRO A 46 1.32 -8.00 1.02
N LEU A 47 0.49 -8.70 1.78
CA LEU A 47 0.89 -9.46 2.97
C LEU A 47 0.53 -10.93 2.83
N THR A 48 -0.36 -11.27 1.89
CA THR A 48 -0.69 -12.67 1.59
C THR A 48 0.54 -13.42 1.08
N PRO A 49 0.92 -14.54 1.71
CA PRO A 49 2.06 -15.34 1.27
C PRO A 49 1.96 -15.74 -0.21
N GLY A 50 3.05 -15.58 -0.96
CA GLY A 50 3.12 -15.91 -2.37
C GLY A 50 2.48 -14.87 -3.32
N VAL A 51 1.93 -13.77 -2.79
CA VAL A 51 1.41 -12.67 -3.60
C VAL A 51 2.44 -11.56 -3.70
N GLU A 52 2.89 -11.28 -4.92
CA GLU A 52 3.82 -10.20 -5.22
C GLU A 52 3.11 -8.87 -5.45
N TRP A 53 3.82 -7.76 -5.19
CA TRP A 53 3.29 -6.39 -5.33
C TRP A 53 2.66 -6.08 -6.69
N GLY A 54 3.13 -6.75 -7.76
CA GLY A 54 2.56 -6.62 -9.10
C GLY A 54 1.09 -7.00 -9.19
N ARG A 55 0.61 -7.89 -8.30
CA ARG A 55 -0.80 -8.30 -8.25
C ARG A 55 -1.74 -7.13 -7.95
N LEU A 56 -1.32 -6.21 -7.07
CA LEU A 56 -2.09 -5.00 -6.76
C LEU A 56 -2.31 -4.13 -8.01
N TRP A 57 -1.29 -3.99 -8.85
CA TRP A 57 -1.38 -3.25 -10.11
C TRP A 57 -2.18 -3.98 -11.18
N GLN A 58 -2.18 -5.31 -11.18
CA GLN A 58 -3.07 -6.09 -12.03
C GLN A 58 -4.54 -5.86 -11.65
N MET A 59 -4.86 -5.89 -10.36
CA MET A 59 -6.21 -5.58 -9.85
C MET A 59 -6.64 -4.17 -10.23
N ALA A 60 -5.76 -3.18 -10.05
CA ALA A 60 -6.05 -1.81 -10.45
C ALA A 60 -6.38 -1.70 -11.94
N ARG A 61 -5.61 -2.38 -12.81
CA ARG A 61 -5.86 -2.39 -14.26
C ARG A 61 -7.17 -3.09 -14.64
N HIS A 62 -7.56 -4.10 -13.89
CA HIS A 62 -8.82 -4.82 -14.14
C HIS A 62 -10.04 -3.97 -13.75
N CYS A 63 -9.94 -3.21 -12.66
CA CYS A 63 -11.03 -2.39 -12.15
C CYS A 63 -11.15 -1.01 -12.79
N GLU A 64 -10.06 -0.49 -13.33
CA GLU A 64 -10.05 0.78 -14.05
C GLU A 64 -10.41 0.61 -15.53
N ARG A 65 -10.66 1.75 -16.20
CA ARG A 65 -10.91 1.76 -17.65
C ARG A 65 -9.66 1.28 -18.43
N PRO A 66 -9.81 0.65 -19.62
CA PRO A 66 -8.68 0.13 -20.39
C PRO A 66 -7.61 1.15 -20.77
N THR A 67 -7.98 2.43 -20.87
CA THR A 67 -7.07 3.53 -21.22
C THR A 67 -6.45 4.22 -20.01
N ALA A 68 -6.65 3.69 -18.79
CA ALA A 68 -6.18 4.32 -17.57
C ALA A 68 -4.66 4.41 -17.55
N GLY A 69 -4.15 5.63 -17.36
CA GLY A 69 -2.75 5.89 -17.16
C GLY A 69 -2.26 5.44 -15.79
N GLU A 70 -0.95 5.43 -15.61
CA GLU A 70 -0.32 4.99 -14.37
C GLU A 70 -0.78 5.76 -13.12
N THR A 71 -0.98 7.08 -13.26
CA THR A 71 -1.48 7.94 -12.17
C THR A 71 -2.88 7.53 -11.74
N GLU A 72 -3.75 7.16 -12.67
CA GLU A 72 -5.14 6.75 -12.38
C GLU A 72 -5.14 5.39 -11.66
N LEU A 73 -4.31 4.46 -12.10
CA LEU A 73 -4.12 3.17 -11.40
C LEU A 73 -3.59 3.38 -9.97
N ALA A 74 -2.64 4.31 -9.78
CA ALA A 74 -2.13 4.66 -8.45
C ALA A 74 -3.22 5.30 -7.57
N GLN A 75 -4.07 6.15 -8.14
CA GLN A 75 -5.22 6.74 -7.44
C GLN A 75 -6.23 5.67 -7.03
N TRP A 76 -6.48 4.66 -7.87
CA TRP A 76 -7.33 3.53 -7.53
C TRP A 76 -6.77 2.76 -6.31
N VAL A 77 -5.47 2.43 -6.33
CA VAL A 77 -4.79 1.74 -5.22
C VAL A 77 -4.91 2.55 -3.93
N LEU A 78 -4.58 3.84 -4.00
CA LEU A 78 -4.63 4.73 -2.85
C LEU A 78 -6.07 4.93 -2.35
N THR A 79 -7.07 4.91 -3.23
CA THR A 79 -8.49 4.96 -2.85
C THR A 79 -8.87 3.75 -2.01
N GLN A 80 -8.49 2.53 -2.41
CA GLN A 80 -8.81 1.34 -1.61
C GLN A 80 -8.14 1.38 -0.23
N ALA A 81 -6.85 1.73 -0.18
CA ALA A 81 -6.12 1.88 1.07
C ALA A 81 -6.74 2.94 1.99
N THR A 82 -7.12 4.09 1.42
CA THR A 82 -7.73 5.20 2.17
C THR A 82 -9.12 4.84 2.69
N ARG A 83 -9.94 4.13 1.91
CA ARG A 83 -11.25 3.62 2.38
C ARG A 83 -11.09 2.68 3.57
N ALA A 84 -10.13 1.77 3.52
CA ALA A 84 -9.83 0.89 4.65
C ALA A 84 -9.32 1.68 5.88
N PHE A 85 -8.45 2.67 5.66
CA PHE A 85 -7.89 3.49 6.74
C PHE A 85 -8.92 4.39 7.41
N VAL A 86 -9.67 5.18 6.63
CA VAL A 86 -10.62 6.19 7.13
C VAL A 86 -11.95 5.55 7.53
N CYS A 87 -12.54 4.74 6.65
CA CYS A 87 -13.90 4.21 6.83
C CYS A 87 -13.93 2.83 7.46
N GLY A 88 -12.80 2.11 7.49
CA GLY A 88 -12.76 0.73 7.97
C GLY A 88 -13.28 -0.32 6.99
N SER A 89 -13.51 0.04 5.72
CA SER A 89 -13.97 -0.90 4.69
C SER A 89 -12.96 -2.03 4.50
N ASP A 90 -13.44 -3.28 4.60
CA ASP A 90 -12.64 -4.49 4.43
C ASP A 90 -11.38 -4.54 5.32
N ARG A 91 -11.37 -3.74 6.40
CA ARG A 91 -10.27 -3.65 7.34
C ARG A 91 -10.29 -4.84 8.27
N ILE A 92 -9.14 -5.50 8.37
CA ILE A 92 -8.97 -6.71 9.18
C ILE A 92 -8.14 -6.45 10.43
N ALA A 93 -7.25 -5.46 10.39
CA ALA A 93 -6.51 -4.99 11.55
C ALA A 93 -6.13 -3.52 11.40
N HIS A 94 -5.94 -2.84 12.54
CA HIS A 94 -5.46 -1.47 12.59
C HIS A 94 -4.54 -1.30 13.79
N PHE A 95 -3.29 -0.92 13.55
CA PHE A 95 -2.28 -0.75 14.58
C PHE A 95 -1.86 0.71 14.67
N GLN A 96 -1.78 1.23 15.90
CA GLN A 96 -1.37 2.62 16.13
C GLN A 96 0.09 2.87 15.79
N GLU A 97 0.95 1.89 16.08
CA GLU A 97 2.39 1.96 15.87
C GLU A 97 2.91 0.53 15.59
N ARG A 98 3.39 0.28 14.37
CA ARG A 98 4.03 -0.97 13.98
C ARG A 98 5.18 -0.72 13.02
N ARG A 99 6.24 -1.49 13.20
CA ARG A 99 7.36 -1.56 12.27
C ARG A 99 6.96 -2.30 11.01
N TRP A 100 7.37 -1.75 9.89
CA TRP A 100 7.14 -2.30 8.56
C TRP A 100 8.38 -2.11 7.70
N LYS A 101 8.51 -2.99 6.70
CA LYS A 101 9.53 -2.93 5.66
C LYS A 101 8.87 -3.12 4.30
N LEU A 102 9.28 -2.31 3.34
CA LEU A 102 9.00 -2.46 1.93
C LEU A 102 10.28 -2.88 1.23
N GLU A 103 10.24 -3.93 0.42
CA GLU A 103 11.38 -4.33 -0.40
C GLU A 103 11.71 -3.26 -1.47
N PRO A 104 12.97 -3.20 -1.96
CA PRO A 104 13.38 -2.22 -2.97
C PRO A 104 12.71 -2.46 -4.33
N VAL A 105 12.21 -3.67 -4.59
CA VAL A 105 11.44 -3.97 -5.80
C VAL A 105 10.03 -3.45 -5.63
N GLY A 106 9.57 -2.66 -6.61
CA GLY A 106 8.28 -2.01 -6.50
C GLY A 106 8.03 -0.92 -7.52
N LYS A 107 7.07 -0.05 -7.20
CA LYS A 107 6.71 1.10 -8.02
C LYS A 107 6.45 2.32 -7.16
N CYS A 108 7.04 3.45 -7.55
CA CYS A 108 6.81 4.76 -6.96
C CYS A 108 6.12 5.66 -7.99
N VAL A 109 4.97 6.23 -7.61
CA VAL A 109 4.24 7.19 -8.43
C VAL A 109 4.09 8.49 -7.66
N ARG A 110 4.52 9.59 -8.27
CA ARG A 110 4.31 10.95 -7.76
C ARG A 110 3.03 11.52 -8.37
N PHE A 111 2.18 12.11 -7.54
CA PHE A 111 0.97 12.77 -8.01
C PHE A 111 1.27 14.22 -8.42
N ASN A 112 0.62 14.71 -9.49
CA ASN A 112 0.78 16.08 -9.97
C ASN A 112 0.22 17.13 -8.98
N SER A 113 -0.80 16.72 -8.23
CA SER A 113 -1.36 17.42 -7.07
C SER A 113 -1.54 16.40 -5.94
N THR A 114 -1.57 16.85 -4.69
CA THR A 114 -1.88 15.96 -3.56
C THR A 114 -3.17 15.18 -3.82
N TYR A 115 -3.11 13.86 -3.63
CA TYR A 115 -4.27 12.97 -3.76
C TYR A 115 -4.49 12.24 -2.44
N ALA A 116 -5.70 12.31 -1.88
CA ALA A 116 -5.99 11.78 -0.54
C ALA A 116 -4.97 12.23 0.55
N ASN A 117 -4.51 13.49 0.45
CA ASN A 117 -3.45 14.05 1.30
C ASN A 117 -2.10 13.32 1.21
N ARG A 118 -1.78 12.74 0.05
CA ARG A 118 -0.49 12.10 -0.25
C ARG A 118 0.11 12.70 -1.51
N ASP A 119 1.42 12.90 -1.48
CA ASP A 119 2.21 13.37 -2.62
C ASP A 119 2.69 12.22 -3.50
N GLN A 120 2.90 11.05 -2.89
CA GLN A 120 3.42 9.87 -3.56
C GLN A 120 2.75 8.58 -3.07
N LEU A 121 2.68 7.60 -3.96
CA LEU A 121 2.36 6.21 -3.63
C LEU A 121 3.58 5.33 -3.92
N TRP A 122 4.02 4.60 -2.91
CA TRP A 122 5.08 3.60 -3.01
C TRP A 122 4.45 2.23 -2.80
N THR A 123 4.70 1.34 -3.75
CA THR A 123 4.26 -0.05 -3.70
C THR A 123 5.45 -0.98 -3.81
N GLY A 124 5.38 -2.13 -3.14
CA GLY A 124 6.43 -3.13 -3.11
C GLY A 124 6.03 -4.28 -2.20
N ASN A 125 6.85 -5.32 -2.09
CA ASN A 125 6.57 -6.42 -1.17
C ASN A 125 6.72 -5.90 0.26
N MET A 126 5.66 -6.04 1.07
CA MET A 126 5.62 -5.48 2.42
C MET A 126 5.71 -6.59 3.46
N THR A 127 6.43 -6.31 4.54
CA THR A 127 6.42 -7.09 5.77
C THR A 127 6.09 -6.17 6.93
N ILE A 128 5.34 -6.67 7.92
CA ILE A 128 4.98 -5.95 9.14
C ILE A 128 5.33 -6.83 10.33
N ASP A 129 6.03 -6.26 11.30
CA ASP A 129 6.54 -7.00 12.45
C ASP A 129 5.40 -7.45 13.37
N GLY A 130 5.33 -8.76 13.66
CA GLY A 130 4.40 -9.33 14.61
C GLY A 130 2.96 -9.49 14.11
N LEU A 131 2.77 -9.60 12.79
CA LEU A 131 1.49 -10.06 12.24
C LEU A 131 1.27 -11.54 12.53
N ALA A 132 0.07 -11.87 13.01
CA ALA A 132 -0.34 -13.25 13.18
C ALA A 132 -0.66 -13.89 11.80
N PRO A 133 -0.30 -15.17 11.55
CA PRO A 133 -0.45 -15.80 10.23
C PRO A 133 -1.89 -15.85 9.69
N ASP A 134 -2.87 -15.92 10.58
CA ASP A 134 -4.31 -15.89 10.28
C ASP A 134 -4.75 -14.54 9.69
N LEU A 135 -4.11 -13.44 10.07
CA LEU A 135 -4.40 -12.11 9.52
C LEU A 135 -3.93 -11.95 8.08
N ILE A 136 -2.93 -12.72 7.64
CA ILE A 136 -2.35 -12.59 6.30
C ILE A 136 -2.80 -13.69 5.34
N SER A 137 -3.58 -14.66 5.82
CA SER A 137 -4.11 -15.74 4.98
C SER A 137 -5.05 -15.19 3.90
N GLU A 138 -4.97 -15.77 2.69
CA GLU A 138 -5.93 -15.48 1.61
C GLU A 138 -7.36 -15.70 2.11
N ARG A 139 -8.26 -14.79 1.74
CA ARG A 139 -9.66 -14.84 2.15
C ARG A 139 -10.56 -15.18 1.00
N HIS A 140 -11.61 -15.94 1.30
CA HIS A 140 -12.65 -16.21 0.33
C HIS A 140 -13.30 -14.90 -0.14
N THR A 141 -13.44 -14.72 -1.44
CA THR A 141 -14.10 -13.59 -2.08
C THR A 141 -15.09 -14.09 -3.12
N LEU A 142 -16.24 -13.42 -3.23
CA LEU A 142 -17.21 -13.65 -4.31
C LEU A 142 -16.81 -12.93 -5.61
N TYR A 143 -15.82 -12.05 -5.53
CA TYR A 143 -15.32 -11.23 -6.63
C TYR A 143 -13.84 -11.57 -6.85
N PRO A 144 -13.51 -12.53 -7.72
CA PRO A 144 -12.13 -12.77 -8.15
C PRO A 144 -11.68 -11.65 -9.11
N ALA A 145 -10.41 -11.25 -9.01
CA ALA A 145 -9.79 -10.23 -9.85
C ALA A 145 -8.76 -10.79 -10.83
#